data_AF-A0A1G7A3S5-F1
#
_entry.id   AF-A0A1G7A3S5-F1
#
_cell.length_a   1.000
_cell.length_b   1.000
_cell.length_c   1.000
_cell.angle_alpha   90.00
_cell.angle_beta   90.00
_cell.angle_gamma   90.00
#
_symmetry.space_group_name_H-M   'P 1'
#
loop_
_entity.id
_entity.type
_entity.pdbx_description
1 polymer ?
#
loop_
_entity_poly.entity_id
_entity_poly.type
_entity_poly.pdbx_seq_one_letter_code
_entity_poly.pdbx_strand_id
1 'polypeptide(L)' 'MKTDSKTLAEILKLHAQYVREVEFSGIKPLSMEIYKTNSHNFVRWIQDEFHPGRKLRKEALS' A
#
# COMPACT_ATOMS: atom_id res chain seq x y z
N MET A 1 -10.54 -0.72 7.68
CA MET A 1 -11.88 -0.34 7.16
C MET A 1 -12.42 -1.54 6.40
N LYS A 2 -13.70 -1.90 6.56
CA LYS A 2 -14.29 -2.93 5.70
C LYS A 2 -14.74 -2.25 4.40
N THR A 3 -13.84 -2.23 3.42
CA THR A 3 -14.14 -1.75 2.07
C THR A 3 -14.86 -2.86 1.31
N ASP A 4 -15.96 -2.55 0.62
CA ASP A 4 -16.64 -3.55 -0.21
C ASP A 4 -15.75 -3.99 -1.39
N SER A 5 -16.03 -5.16 -1.95
CA SER A 5 -15.18 -5.78 -2.98
C SER A 5 -15.04 -4.93 -4.24
N LYS A 6 -16.09 -4.18 -4.63
CA LYS A 6 -16.06 -3.32 -5.82
C LYS A 6 -15.16 -2.12 -5.58
N THR A 7 -15.31 -1.47 -4.44
CA THR A 7 -14.45 -0.34 -4.06
C THR A 7 -12.99 -0.80 -3.91
N LEU A 8 -12.75 -1.98 -3.32
CA LEU A 8 -11.40 -2.54 -3.21
C LEU A 8 -10.75 -2.77 -4.58
N ALA A 9 -11.49 -3.36 -5.53
CA ALA A 9 -10.98 -3.61 -6.87
C ALA A 9 -10.59 -2.30 -7.59
N GLU A 10 -11.39 -1.24 -7.47
CA GLU A 10 -11.04 0.05 -8.07
C GLU A 10 -9.84 0.70 -7.37
N ILE A 11 -9.72 0.60 -6.04
CA ILE A 11 -8.55 1.12 -5.32
C ILE A 11 -7.26 0.41 -5.80
N LEU A 12 -7.29 -0.91 -6.00
CA LEU A 12 -6.12 -1.65 -6.49
C LEU A 12 -5.71 -1.21 -7.90
N LYS A 13 -6.67 -1.00 -8.79
CA LYS A 13 -6.43 -0.47 -10.13
C LYS A 13 -5.86 0.94 -10.10
N LEU A 14 -6.42 1.83 -9.28
CA LEU A 14 -5.93 3.20 -9.10
C LEU A 14 -4.54 3.23 -8.47
N HIS A 15 -4.26 2.33 -7.52
CA HIS A 15 -2.93 2.21 -6.91
C HIS A 15 -1.87 1.84 -7.93
N ALA A 16 -2.17 0.91 -8.84
CA ALA A 16 -1.25 0.57 -9.93
C ALA A 16 -1.00 1.75 -10.89
N GLN A 17 -1.99 2.62 -11.09
CA GLN A 17 -1.81 3.87 -11.86
C GLN A 17 -0.94 4.87 -11.10
N TYR A 18 -1.24 5.08 -9.82
CA TYR A 18 -0.47 5.97 -8.93
C TYR A 18 1.01 5.59 -8.87
N VAL A 19 1.34 4.30 -8.74
CA VAL A 19 2.74 3.85 -8.71
C VAL A 19 3.48 4.24 -10.00
N ARG A 20 2.83 4.06 -11.17
CA ARG A 20 3.40 4.50 -12.45
C ARG A 20 3.58 6.01 -12.49
N GLU A 21 2.58 6.78 -12.07
CA GLU A 21 2.69 8.24 -12.03
C GLU A 21 3.87 8.71 -11.17
N VAL A 22 4.06 8.10 -9.99
CA VAL A 22 5.21 8.40 -9.12
C VAL A 22 6.53 8.09 -9.83
N GLU A 23 6.64 6.94 -10.50
CA GLU A 23 7.85 6.52 -11.23
C GLU A 23 8.21 7.46 -12.38
N PHE A 24 7.22 8.05 -13.06
CA PHE A 24 7.42 8.97 -14.18
C PHE A 24 7.31 10.46 -13.81
N SER A 25 7.12 10.79 -12.53
CA SER A 25 6.90 12.18 -12.07
C SER A 25 8.15 13.06 -12.06
N GLY A 26 9.35 12.47 -12.19
CA GLY A 26 10.62 13.20 -12.12
C GLY A 26 11.00 13.70 -10.73
N ILE A 27 10.32 13.25 -9.67
CA ILE A 27 10.67 13.60 -8.29
C ILE A 27 11.94 12.86 -7.82
N LYS A 28 12.52 13.32 -6.70
CA LYS A 28 13.74 12.73 -6.13
C LYS A 28 13.55 11.23 -5.82
N PRO A 29 14.56 10.37 -6.03
CA PRO A 29 14.47 8.93 -5.78
C PRO A 29 13.94 8.55 -4.40
N LEU A 30 14.46 9.20 -3.35
CA LEU A 30 13.99 8.95 -1.98
C LEU A 30 12.50 9.29 -1.81
N SER A 31 12.03 10.37 -2.43
CA SER A 31 10.61 10.75 -2.39
C SER A 31 9.74 9.72 -3.10
N MET A 32 10.18 9.18 -4.24
CA MET A 32 9.46 8.10 -4.93
C MET A 32 9.29 6.88 -4.02
N GLU A 33 10.36 6.45 -3.36
CA GLU A 33 10.33 5.28 -2.47
C GLU A 33 9.40 5.51 -1.27
N ILE A 34 9.38 6.71 -0.69
CA ILE A 34 8.47 7.08 0.39
C ILE A 34 7.01 7.00 -0.08
N TYR A 35 6.70 7.58 -1.24
CA TYR A 35 5.34 7.56 -1.80
C TYR A 35 4.86 6.15 -2.15
N LYS A 36 5.71 5.35 -2.80
CA LYS A 36 5.43 3.93 -3.10
C LYS A 36 5.20 3.13 -1.83
N THR A 37 6.05 3.30 -0.82
CA THR A 37 5.94 2.59 0.47
C THR A 37 4.65 2.96 1.20
N ASN A 38 4.35 4.25 1.33
CA ASN A 38 3.18 4.71 2.09
C ASN A 38 1.87 4.28 1.43
N SER A 39 1.76 4.44 0.10
CA SER A 39 0.57 4.00 -0.63
C SER A 39 0.38 2.48 -0.59
N HIS A 40 1.47 1.72 -0.67
CA HIS A 40 1.42 0.26 -0.56
C HIS A 40 0.95 -0.19 0.84
N ASN A 41 1.46 0.45 1.89
CA ASN A 41 1.01 0.18 3.27
C ASN A 41 -0.48 0.51 3.48
N PHE A 42 -0.97 1.58 2.84
CA PHE A 42 -2.40 1.91 2.85
C PHE A 42 -3.24 0.80 2.19
N VAL A 43 -2.83 0.32 1.00
CA VAL A 43 -3.51 -0.78 0.30
C VAL A 43 -3.54 -2.06 1.15
N ARG A 44 -2.40 -2.45 1.73
CA ARG A 44 -2.33 -3.61 2.63
C ARG A 44 -3.22 -3.45 3.87
N TRP A 45 -3.36 -2.23 4.38
CA TRP A 45 -4.23 -1.95 5.52
C TRP A 45 -5.72 -2.11 5.20
N ILE A 46 -6.16 -1.63 4.04
CA ILE A 46 -7.56 -1.80 3.62
C ILE A 46 -7.88 -3.23 3.16
N GLN A 47 -6.85 -4.04 2.84
CA GLN A 47 -6.96 -5.48 2.56
C GLN A 47 -6.86 -6.36 3.81
N ASP A 48 -6.70 -5.76 5.00
CA ASP A 48 -6.50 -6.48 6.29
C ASP A 48 -5.17 -7.26 6.39
N GLU A 49 -4.27 -7.12 5.41
CA GLU A 49 -2.94 -7.75 5.36
C GLU A 49 -1.88 -7.02 6.19
N PHE A 50 -2.19 -5.80 6.63
CA PHE A 50 -1.31 -4.97 7.45
C PHE A 50 -2.12 -4.19 8.48
N HIS A 51 -1.59 -4.08 9.69
CA HIS A 51 -2.22 -3.34 10.77
C HIS A 51 -1.19 -2.39 11.39
N PRO A 52 -1.34 -1.07 11.22
CA PRO A 52 -0.43 -0.09 11.81
C PRO A 52 -0.30 -0.31 13.32
N GLY A 53 0.92 -0.42 13.83
CA GLY A 53 1.19 -0.62 15.26
C GLY A 53 0.96 -2.03 15.81
N ARG A 54 0.47 -2.99 15.01
CA ARG A 54 0.38 -4.39 15.44
C ARG A 54 1.78 -5.02 15.34
N LYS A 55 2.37 -5.42 16.47
CA LYS A 55 3.59 -6.24 16.47
C LYS A 55 3.30 -7.52 15.66
N LEU A 56 4.17 -7.86 14.71
CA LEU A 56 4.14 -9.19 14.09
C LEU A 56 4.15 -10.22 15.22
N ARG A 57 3.12 -11.05 15.32
CA ARG A 57 3.17 -12.18 16.25
C ARG A 57 4.38 -13.01 15.87
N LYS A 58 5.19 -13.37 16.86
CA LYS A 58 6.42 -14.15 16.75
C LYS A 58 6.20 -15.60 16.28
N GLU A 59 5.03 -15.92 15.74
CA GLU A 59 4.58 -17.28 15.38
C GLU A 59 5.02 -17.71 13.96
N ALA A 60 5.61 -16.81 13.17
CA ALA A 60 6.14 -17.16 11.84
C ALA A 60 7.63 -17.57 11.83
N LEU A 61 8.24 -17.78 13.00
CA LEU A 61 9.67 -18.14 13.14
C LEU A 61 9.90 -19.32 14.11
N SER A 62 8.93 -20.22 14.28
CA SER A 62 9.18 -21.52 14.96
C SER A 62 9.16 -22.67 13.97
#